data_AF-A0A7N1A7J0-F1
#
_entry.id   AF-A0A7N1A7J0-F1
#
_cell.length_a   1.000
_cell.length_b   1.000
_cell.length_c   1.000
_cell.angle_alpha   90.00
_cell.angle_beta   90.00
_cell.angle_gamma   90.00
#
_symmetry.space_group_name_H-M   'P 1'
#
loop_
_entity.id
_entity.type
_entity.pdbx_description
1 polymer ?
#
loop_
_entity_poly.entity_id
_entity_poly.type
_entity_poly.pdbx_seq_one_letter_code
_entity_poly.pdbx_strand_id
1 'polypeptide(L)'
;MGSLADVRLRVKGSHPRRLTGVVQGLKKSVSLTLKALKWQPLMMKELERISRQLDAANIKKIPHAVLDACFDLVFEFVDQPLPPLQLRFGKANKDISNTSVFELAGRFYAAAESHLPQEIDILTLETLGEYNVHGAWNRPFTSHPKKDPFTGELIICGFGVFKPYFELGVISADGKRLVHKVDLQYKRRVLCHDLGITQRYNVLLDCPLTIDVGRLARGGPFIKYEADEYARIGVMPRYGDTGSIQWFDVEPSITFHILNCFEDGDEVVVRGCRARQSIIPGPEMGVDKLEWFSRGFEPVDSTGGQNDGSGSLFTRCYEWRLNTETGEVKERNLTGTDFSMDMPMFNEEFTGSRNSYGYTQVVDSAASSAAGMLKFGGLAKLYLEEPDTISEGMIKVEYHMFPENVFCSGAAFVPKRGGVEEDDGWIISFVHNEATDISQVYIVDAQSFSSEPVVKMSLPGRVPYGFHGSYMPLPLPSSRL
;
A
#
# COMPACT_ATOMS: atom_id res chain seq x y z
N MET A 1 10.45 -26.16 18.97
CA MET A 1 11.72 -25.65 19.54
C MET A 1 12.88 -26.15 18.68
N GLY A 2 13.38 -25.33 17.76
CA GLY A 2 14.64 -25.56 17.04
C GLY A 2 15.61 -24.46 17.43
N SER A 3 16.59 -24.77 18.28
CA SER A 3 17.46 -23.78 18.92
C SER A 3 18.59 -23.29 17.98
N LEU A 4 19.22 -22.18 18.38
CA LEU A 4 20.41 -21.50 17.82
C LEU A 4 21.57 -22.38 17.27
N ALA A 5 21.56 -23.69 17.46
CA ALA A 5 22.57 -24.63 16.99
C ALA A 5 22.54 -24.84 15.46
N ASP A 6 21.37 -24.87 14.82
CA ASP A 6 21.25 -25.16 13.38
C ASP A 6 21.74 -23.99 12.49
N VAL A 7 21.61 -22.75 12.98
CA VAL A 7 22.16 -21.56 12.31
C VAL A 7 23.69 -21.50 12.44
N ARG A 8 24.27 -22.00 13.55
CA ARG A 8 25.74 -22.08 13.71
C ARG A 8 26.38 -23.12 12.79
N LEU A 9 25.68 -24.19 12.42
CA LEU A 9 26.21 -25.25 11.57
C LEU A 9 26.26 -24.87 10.08
N ARG A 10 25.26 -24.15 9.55
CA ARG A 10 25.27 -23.69 8.15
C ARG A 10 26.30 -22.59 7.84
N VAL A 11 26.80 -21.89 8.86
CA VAL A 11 27.83 -20.84 8.73
C VAL A 11 29.23 -21.31 9.16
N LYS A 12 29.39 -22.56 9.60
CA LYS A 12 30.72 -23.17 9.81
C LYS A 12 31.41 -23.57 8.50
N GLY A 13 30.68 -23.62 7.39
CA GLY A 13 31.19 -24.01 6.07
C GLY A 13 31.53 -22.87 5.10
N SER A 14 31.29 -21.60 5.45
CA SER A 14 31.53 -20.48 4.53
C SER A 14 32.96 -19.95 4.60
N HIS A 15 33.66 -19.99 3.47
CA HIS A 15 35.03 -19.50 3.30
C HIS A 15 35.17 -18.00 3.64
N PRO A 16 36.30 -17.55 4.23
CA PRO A 16 36.57 -16.15 4.58
C PRO A 16 36.35 -15.17 3.43
N ARG A 17 36.61 -15.59 2.18
CA ARG A 17 36.37 -14.80 0.95
C ARG A 17 34.91 -14.40 0.72
N ARG A 18 33.93 -15.21 1.15
CA ARG A 18 32.49 -14.87 1.04
C ARG A 18 32.09 -13.78 2.02
N LEU A 19 32.67 -13.76 3.22
CA LEU A 19 32.39 -12.74 4.24
C LEU A 19 32.99 -11.39 3.86
N THR A 20 34.22 -11.36 3.32
CA THR A 20 34.82 -10.14 2.77
C THR A 20 34.02 -9.57 1.60
N GLY A 21 33.48 -10.42 0.71
CA GLY A 21 32.61 -9.99 -0.39
C GLY A 21 31.31 -9.32 0.08
N VAL A 22 30.67 -9.83 1.14
CA VAL A 22 29.46 -9.24 1.73
C VAL A 22 29.76 -7.88 2.38
N VAL A 23 30.86 -7.75 3.12
CA VAL A 23 31.29 -6.44 3.67
C VAL A 23 31.58 -5.46 2.56
N GLN A 24 32.28 -5.89 1.51
CA GLN A 24 32.65 -5.03 0.40
C GLN A 24 31.42 -4.59 -0.41
N GLY A 25 30.44 -5.46 -0.58
CA GLY A 25 29.17 -5.12 -1.22
C GLY A 25 28.30 -4.19 -0.39
N LEU A 26 28.21 -4.38 0.94
CA LEU A 26 27.55 -3.43 1.86
C LEU A 26 28.26 -2.07 1.86
N LYS A 27 29.60 -2.04 1.92
CA LYS A 27 30.39 -0.81 1.82
C LYS A 27 30.24 -0.13 0.47
N LYS A 28 30.11 -0.90 -0.62
CA LYS A 28 29.83 -0.37 -1.96
C LYS A 28 28.43 0.23 -2.03
N SER A 29 27.42 -0.46 -1.47
CA SER A 29 26.05 0.02 -1.39
C SER A 29 25.99 1.32 -0.60
N VAL A 30 26.54 1.34 0.62
CA VAL A 30 26.66 2.56 1.45
C VAL A 30 27.48 3.64 0.74
N SER A 31 28.59 3.31 0.05
CA SER A 31 29.38 4.29 -0.71
C SER A 31 28.63 4.88 -1.91
N LEU A 32 27.78 4.09 -2.57
CA LEU A 32 26.92 4.54 -3.66
C LEU A 32 25.81 5.44 -3.11
N THR A 33 25.21 5.08 -1.98
CA THR A 33 24.29 5.92 -1.21
C THR A 33 24.97 7.24 -0.82
N LEU A 34 26.17 7.21 -0.22
CA LEU A 34 26.98 8.40 0.12
C LEU A 34 27.29 9.27 -1.13
N LYS A 35 27.50 8.68 -2.30
CA LYS A 35 27.72 9.43 -3.56
C LYS A 35 26.45 10.10 -4.08
N ALA A 36 25.30 9.44 -3.96
CA ALA A 36 24.00 10.00 -4.29
C ALA A 36 23.61 11.14 -3.33
N LEU A 37 24.12 11.11 -2.10
CA LEU A 37 23.75 12.00 -1.00
C LEU A 37 24.82 13.04 -0.65
N LYS A 38 25.74 13.34 -1.60
CA LYS A 38 26.89 14.27 -1.43
C LYS A 38 26.57 15.65 -0.85
N TRP A 39 25.30 16.07 -0.86
CA TRP A 39 24.84 17.36 -0.36
C TRP A 39 24.30 17.32 1.09
N GLN A 40 24.45 16.19 1.81
CA GLN A 40 23.80 15.97 3.11
C GLN A 40 24.79 15.58 4.24
N PRO A 41 25.48 16.55 4.85
CA PRO A 41 26.65 16.29 5.73
C PRO A 41 26.35 15.55 7.05
N LEU A 42 25.11 15.59 7.56
CA LEU A 42 24.74 14.90 8.81
C LEU A 42 24.58 13.39 8.58
N MET A 43 23.89 13.00 7.51
CA MET A 43 23.69 11.60 7.15
C MET A 43 24.98 10.95 6.63
N MET A 44 25.84 11.72 5.96
CA MET A 44 27.20 11.30 5.60
C MET A 44 27.99 10.85 6.85
N LYS A 45 27.87 11.53 7.98
CA LYS A 45 28.54 11.13 9.24
C LYS A 45 27.95 9.83 9.82
N GLU A 46 26.64 9.66 9.78
CA GLU A 46 25.95 8.46 10.29
C GLU A 46 26.27 7.22 9.43
N LEU A 47 26.19 7.36 8.10
CA LEU A 47 26.54 6.32 7.12
C LEU A 47 28.04 6.03 7.08
N GLU A 48 28.91 7.03 7.27
CA GLU A 48 30.34 6.80 7.49
C GLU A 48 30.61 6.06 8.79
N ARG A 49 29.88 6.36 9.87
CA ARG A 49 29.97 5.63 11.14
C ARG A 49 29.59 4.16 10.96
N ILE A 50 28.47 3.89 10.28
CA ILE A 50 28.01 2.52 9.96
C ILE A 50 29.02 1.81 9.03
N SER A 51 29.49 2.48 7.98
CA SER A 51 30.50 1.97 7.05
C SER A 51 31.83 1.59 7.74
N ARG A 52 32.28 2.42 8.70
CA ARG A 52 33.49 2.15 9.50
C ARG A 52 33.31 1.00 10.48
N GLN A 53 32.09 0.73 10.93
CA GLN A 53 31.77 -0.39 11.84
C GLN A 53 31.57 -1.73 11.13
N LEU A 54 31.42 -1.74 9.80
CA LEU A 54 31.30 -2.95 8.99
C LEU A 54 32.69 -3.61 8.75
N ASP A 55 32.94 -4.72 9.45
CA ASP A 55 34.11 -5.58 9.24
C ASP A 55 33.71 -7.07 9.16
N ALA A 56 34.50 -7.88 8.45
CA ALA A 56 34.21 -9.28 8.11
C ALA A 56 34.12 -10.17 9.37
N ALA A 57 34.78 -9.75 10.46
CA ALA A 57 34.71 -10.40 11.76
C ALA A 57 33.38 -10.16 12.52
N ASN A 58 32.61 -9.12 12.16
CA ASN A 58 31.42 -8.66 12.90
C ASN A 58 30.09 -8.79 12.15
N ILE A 59 30.08 -9.31 10.90
CA ILE A 59 28.84 -9.57 10.15
C ILE A 59 27.82 -10.42 10.93
N LYS A 60 28.29 -11.37 11.75
CA LYS A 60 27.43 -12.21 12.60
C LYS A 60 26.85 -11.49 13.83
N LYS A 61 27.29 -10.26 14.07
CA LYS A 61 26.93 -9.40 15.21
C LYS A 61 26.30 -8.09 14.74
N ILE A 62 25.91 -7.97 13.47
CA ILE A 62 25.17 -6.78 12.99
C ILE A 62 23.92 -6.66 13.87
N PRO A 63 23.81 -5.62 14.71
CA PRO A 63 22.67 -5.46 15.60
C PRO A 63 21.39 -5.28 14.77
N HIS A 64 20.24 -5.76 15.27
CA HIS A 64 18.92 -5.52 14.66
C HIS A 64 18.77 -4.05 14.20
N ALA A 65 19.22 -3.10 15.02
CA ALA A 65 19.21 -1.67 14.75
C ALA A 65 19.87 -1.23 13.42
N VAL A 66 20.88 -1.94 12.90
CA VAL A 66 21.53 -1.59 11.62
C VAL A 66 20.73 -2.11 10.42
N LEU A 67 20.04 -3.23 10.58
CA LEU A 67 19.17 -3.80 9.53
C LEU A 67 17.81 -3.10 9.53
N ASP A 68 17.30 -2.72 10.70
CA ASP A 68 16.17 -1.82 10.85
C ASP A 68 16.51 -0.46 10.20
N ALA A 69 17.67 0.13 10.49
CA ALA A 69 18.10 1.36 9.80
C ALA A 69 18.20 1.23 8.27
N CYS A 70 18.56 0.06 7.73
CA CYS A 70 18.53 -0.18 6.28
C CYS A 70 17.12 -0.36 5.72
N PHE A 71 16.19 -0.92 6.50
CA PHE A 71 14.78 -1.02 6.16
C PHE A 71 14.13 0.37 6.17
N ASP A 72 14.40 1.16 7.21
CA ASP A 72 13.95 2.53 7.38
C ASP A 72 14.43 3.42 6.21
N LEU A 73 15.71 3.29 5.82
CA LEU A 73 16.30 4.02 4.68
C LEU A 73 15.69 3.64 3.32
N VAL A 74 15.06 2.47 3.21
CA VAL A 74 14.42 2.03 1.95
C VAL A 74 12.98 2.51 1.88
N PHE A 75 12.26 2.57 3.00
CA PHE A 75 10.96 3.24 3.04
C PHE A 75 11.11 4.76 2.86
N GLU A 76 12.23 5.35 3.29
CA GLU A 76 12.61 6.73 2.89
C GLU A 76 12.81 6.90 1.36
N PHE A 77 13.07 5.81 0.62
CA PHE A 77 13.38 5.85 -0.82
C PHE A 77 12.17 5.60 -1.73
N VAL A 78 11.10 4.98 -1.22
CA VAL A 78 9.85 4.74 -1.96
C VAL A 78 9.04 6.04 -2.12
N ASP A 79 9.24 7.00 -1.22
CA ASP A 79 8.53 8.29 -1.19
C ASP A 79 9.30 9.39 -1.93
N GLN A 80 9.23 9.41 -3.27
CA GLN A 80 9.71 10.53 -4.12
C GLN A 80 11.23 10.85 -3.98
N PRO A 81 11.84 11.65 -4.89
CA PRO A 81 13.12 12.29 -4.57
C PRO A 81 12.84 13.39 -3.54
N LEU A 82 12.79 13.04 -2.24
CA LEU A 82 12.66 14.02 -1.17
C LEU A 82 14.04 14.50 -0.66
N PRO A 83 14.18 15.80 -0.36
CA PRO A 83 15.40 16.40 0.20
C PRO A 83 15.70 15.86 1.62
N PRO A 84 16.87 16.20 2.22
CA PRO A 84 17.56 15.44 3.27
C PRO A 84 16.68 15.03 4.44
N LEU A 85 16.88 13.79 4.92
CA LEU A 85 16.68 13.33 6.29
C LEU A 85 15.66 14.20 7.03
N GLN A 86 14.37 13.89 6.90
CA GLN A 86 13.27 14.81 7.24
C GLN A 86 13.42 15.37 8.66
N LEU A 87 14.03 16.55 8.73
CA LEU A 87 14.07 17.42 9.89
C LEU A 87 12.72 18.13 9.96
N ARG A 88 11.68 17.49 10.49
CA ARG A 88 10.41 18.20 10.75
C ARG A 88 10.65 19.12 11.94
N PHE A 89 10.61 20.44 11.69
CA PHE A 89 10.99 21.46 12.67
C PHE A 89 12.42 21.30 13.23
N GLY A 90 13.38 20.83 12.40
CA GLY A 90 14.76 20.68 12.85
C GLY A 90 15.04 19.44 13.70
N LYS A 91 14.13 18.46 13.74
CA LYS A 91 14.35 17.15 14.38
C LYS A 91 14.22 16.02 13.37
N ALA A 92 15.23 15.14 13.32
CA ALA A 92 15.17 13.91 12.55
C ALA A 92 14.05 13.06 13.15
N ASN A 93 12.98 12.83 12.40
CA ASN A 93 11.91 11.94 12.81
C ASN A 93 12.10 10.61 12.09
N LYS A 94 12.27 9.55 12.88
CA LYS A 94 12.54 8.20 12.40
C LYS A 94 11.24 7.50 11.95
N ASP A 95 10.16 7.79 12.66
CA ASP A 95 8.87 7.12 12.48
C ASP A 95 7.92 8.07 11.73
N ILE A 96 7.74 7.82 10.43
CA ILE A 96 6.92 8.63 9.55
C ILE A 96 5.57 7.92 9.37
N SER A 97 4.55 8.33 10.12
CA SER A 97 3.17 7.87 9.97
C SER A 97 2.43 8.67 8.87
N ASN A 98 2.86 8.52 7.61
CA ASN A 98 2.38 9.34 6.48
C ASN A 98 1.37 8.66 5.54
N THR A 99 1.14 7.36 5.67
CA THR A 99 0.44 6.60 4.63
C THR A 99 -1.07 6.73 4.75
N SER A 100 -1.62 6.52 5.95
CA SER A 100 -3.06 6.56 6.19
C SER A 100 -3.44 7.00 7.60
N VAL A 101 -4.74 7.19 7.81
CA VAL A 101 -5.35 7.40 9.12
C VAL A 101 -6.51 6.42 9.32
N PHE A 102 -6.76 5.98 10.55
CA PHE A 102 -7.92 5.12 10.87
C PHE A 102 -8.52 5.44 12.24
N GLU A 103 -9.76 5.00 12.46
CA GLU A 103 -10.47 5.08 13.73
C GLU A 103 -10.64 3.70 14.36
N LEU A 104 -10.43 3.62 15.68
CA LEU A 104 -10.77 2.45 16.48
C LEU A 104 -11.23 2.87 17.87
N ALA A 105 -12.46 2.47 18.24
CA ALA A 105 -13.07 2.71 19.55
C ALA A 105 -13.09 4.20 19.98
N GLY A 106 -13.39 5.09 19.04
CA GLY A 106 -13.44 6.54 19.21
C GLY A 106 -12.07 7.24 19.26
N ARG A 107 -10.99 6.49 18.99
CA ARG A 107 -9.61 7.01 18.92
C ARG A 107 -9.12 7.00 17.49
N PHE A 108 -8.21 7.91 17.18
CA PHE A 108 -7.72 8.14 15.84
C PHE A 108 -6.23 7.87 15.78
N TYR A 109 -5.78 7.27 14.68
CA TYR A 109 -4.40 6.84 14.53
C TYR A 109 -3.87 7.22 13.16
N ALA A 110 -2.61 7.62 13.08
CA ALA A 110 -1.85 7.74 11.85
C ALA A 110 -0.95 6.51 11.67
N ALA A 111 -0.89 5.94 10.47
CA ALA A 111 -0.21 4.68 10.20
C ALA A 111 0.72 4.74 8.98
N ALA A 112 1.75 3.90 9.03
CA ALA A 112 2.64 3.57 7.92
C ALA A 112 3.25 2.19 8.17
N GLU A 113 3.55 1.46 7.10
CA GLU A 113 3.93 0.04 7.14
C GLU A 113 5.32 -0.27 7.72
N SER A 114 6.04 0.75 8.17
CA SER A 114 7.39 0.62 8.71
C SER A 114 7.44 0.56 10.25
N HIS A 115 6.40 1.04 10.94
CA HIS A 115 6.41 1.22 12.40
C HIS A 115 5.04 0.95 13.04
N LEU A 116 4.92 1.18 14.35
CA LEU A 116 3.63 1.17 15.06
C LEU A 116 2.82 2.44 14.71
N PRO A 117 1.48 2.37 14.72
CA PRO A 117 0.65 3.53 14.46
C PRO A 117 0.68 4.48 15.67
N GLN A 118 0.56 5.77 15.39
CA GLN A 118 0.57 6.83 16.39
C GLN A 118 -0.87 7.28 16.67
N GLU A 119 -1.32 7.19 17.91
CA GLU A 119 -2.58 7.81 18.33
C GLU A 119 -2.47 9.34 18.20
N ILE A 120 -3.50 9.95 17.63
CA ILE A 120 -3.60 11.40 17.44
C ILE A 120 -4.91 11.91 18.01
N ASP A 121 -4.88 13.10 18.61
CA ASP A 121 -6.10 13.84 18.89
C ASP A 121 -6.62 14.44 17.57
N ILE A 122 -7.82 14.04 17.13
CA ILE A 122 -8.33 14.41 15.80
C ILE A 122 -8.67 15.90 15.64
N LEU A 123 -8.88 16.62 16.75
CA LEU A 123 -9.25 18.05 16.72
C LEU A 123 -8.02 18.95 16.73
N THR A 124 -7.00 18.59 17.49
CA THR A 124 -5.78 19.37 17.70
C THR A 124 -4.61 18.88 16.87
N LEU A 125 -4.68 17.63 16.40
CA LEU A 125 -3.63 16.88 15.71
C LEU A 125 -2.38 16.62 16.59
N GLU A 126 -2.52 16.72 17.91
CA GLU A 126 -1.46 16.35 18.85
C GLU A 126 -1.20 14.83 18.82
N THR A 127 0.07 14.42 18.77
CA THR A 127 0.48 13.03 18.86
C THR A 127 0.43 12.56 20.32
N LEU A 128 -0.37 11.54 20.60
CA LEU A 128 -0.60 11.01 21.95
C LEU A 128 0.30 9.81 22.29
N GLY A 129 0.80 9.10 21.27
CA GLY A 129 1.82 8.06 21.42
C GLY A 129 1.56 6.81 20.58
N GLU A 130 2.46 5.83 20.68
CA GLU A 130 2.36 4.58 19.93
C GLU A 130 1.23 3.68 20.43
N TYR A 131 0.51 3.07 19.49
CA TYR A 131 -0.49 2.06 19.78
C TYR A 131 0.00 0.66 19.43
N ASN A 132 0.15 -0.18 20.44
CA ASN A 132 0.70 -1.53 20.33
C ASN A 132 -0.17 -2.59 21.03
N VAL A 133 -1.46 -2.30 21.23
CA VAL A 133 -2.43 -3.19 21.89
C VAL A 133 -1.93 -3.64 23.27
N HIS A 134 -1.49 -2.68 24.09
CA HIS A 134 -0.90 -2.92 25.41
C HIS A 134 0.28 -3.91 25.41
N GLY A 135 1.11 -3.85 24.38
CA GLY A 135 2.28 -4.71 24.19
C GLY A 135 2.00 -6.07 23.56
N ALA A 136 0.74 -6.38 23.22
CA ALA A 136 0.41 -7.64 22.53
C ALA A 136 0.83 -7.62 21.05
N TRP A 137 0.93 -6.43 20.45
CA TRP A 137 1.44 -6.24 19.09
C TRP A 137 2.84 -5.62 19.11
N ASN A 138 3.73 -6.14 18.26
CA ASN A 138 5.15 -5.73 18.23
C ASN A 138 5.75 -5.79 16.81
N ARG A 139 4.91 -5.62 15.79
CA ARG A 139 5.31 -5.57 14.40
C ARG A 139 5.03 -4.20 13.80
N PRO A 140 5.69 -3.85 12.69
CA PRO A 140 5.17 -2.81 11.81
C PRO A 140 3.69 -3.04 11.53
N PHE A 141 2.94 -1.95 11.43
CA PHE A 141 1.48 -2.00 11.37
C PHE A 141 1.04 -1.57 9.97
N THR A 142 0.16 -2.36 9.36
CA THR A 142 -0.39 -2.04 8.03
C THR A 142 -1.01 -0.64 8.00
N SER A 143 -0.79 0.08 6.90
CA SER A 143 -1.53 1.32 6.64
C SER A 143 -2.97 1.05 6.17
N HIS A 144 -3.35 -0.21 5.94
CA HIS A 144 -4.67 -0.60 5.47
C HIS A 144 -5.37 -1.56 6.45
N PRO A 145 -5.55 -1.18 7.72
CA PRO A 145 -6.31 -2.03 8.64
C PRO A 145 -7.77 -2.09 8.17
N LYS A 146 -8.39 -3.26 8.26
CA LYS A 146 -9.79 -3.45 7.83
C LYS A 146 -10.67 -3.62 9.06
N LYS A 147 -11.65 -2.73 9.21
CA LYS A 147 -12.65 -2.81 10.28
C LYS A 147 -13.81 -3.67 9.78
N ASP A 148 -14.15 -4.71 10.52
CA ASP A 148 -15.34 -5.51 10.24
C ASP A 148 -16.58 -4.74 10.72
N PRO A 149 -17.52 -4.37 9.82
CA PRO A 149 -18.68 -3.57 10.19
C PRO A 149 -19.66 -4.31 11.11
N PHE A 150 -19.62 -5.65 11.17
CA PHE A 150 -20.53 -6.44 12.00
C PHE A 150 -20.00 -6.63 13.43
N THR A 151 -18.72 -6.93 13.56
CA THR A 151 -18.10 -7.21 14.88
C THR A 151 -17.46 -5.98 15.50
N GLY A 152 -17.11 -4.99 14.67
CA GLY A 152 -16.29 -3.84 15.05
C GLY A 152 -14.80 -4.16 15.24
N GLU A 153 -14.41 -5.42 15.05
CA GLU A 153 -13.01 -5.84 15.18
C GLU A 153 -12.14 -5.24 14.06
N LEU A 154 -10.86 -5.00 14.37
CA LEU A 154 -9.90 -4.46 13.42
C LEU A 154 -8.89 -5.54 13.03
N ILE A 155 -8.87 -5.88 11.75
CA ILE A 155 -7.94 -6.84 11.18
C ILE A 155 -6.71 -6.07 10.70
N ILE A 156 -5.54 -6.54 11.13
CA ILE A 156 -4.26 -5.89 10.91
C ILE A 156 -3.25 -6.90 10.38
N CYS A 157 -2.19 -6.41 9.76
CA CYS A 157 -1.00 -7.20 9.53
C CYS A 157 0.28 -6.43 9.78
N GLY A 158 1.37 -7.18 9.86
CA GLY A 158 2.72 -6.63 9.93
C GLY A 158 3.70 -7.55 9.24
N PHE A 159 4.55 -6.98 8.40
CA PHE A 159 5.63 -7.71 7.74
C PHE A 159 6.99 -7.32 8.31
N GLY A 160 7.95 -8.21 8.13
CA GLY A 160 9.28 -8.06 8.70
C GLY A 160 10.37 -8.63 7.82
N VAL A 161 11.58 -8.10 8.00
CA VAL A 161 12.79 -8.58 7.32
C VAL A 161 13.27 -9.92 7.87
N PHE A 162 12.91 -10.23 9.11
CA PHE A 162 13.23 -11.48 9.80
C PHE A 162 11.97 -12.28 10.07
N LYS A 163 12.14 -13.60 10.25
CA LYS A 163 11.01 -14.45 10.61
C LYS A 163 10.44 -14.07 11.98
N PRO A 164 9.12 -14.17 12.16
CA PRO A 164 8.10 -14.40 11.13
C PRO A 164 7.98 -13.21 10.17
N TYR A 165 7.93 -13.50 8.86
CA TYR A 165 7.99 -12.46 7.83
C TYR A 165 6.68 -11.70 7.66
N PHE A 166 5.57 -12.31 8.06
CA PHE A 166 4.24 -11.76 7.91
C PHE A 166 3.37 -12.34 9.02
N GLU A 167 2.87 -11.47 9.90
CA GLU A 167 1.89 -11.82 10.92
C GLU A 167 0.57 -11.11 10.65
N LEU A 168 -0.54 -11.81 10.93
CA LEU A 168 -1.88 -11.23 10.98
C LEU A 168 -2.33 -11.12 12.43
N GLY A 169 -3.06 -10.05 12.74
CA GLY A 169 -3.69 -9.82 14.03
C GLY A 169 -5.16 -9.44 13.88
N VAL A 170 -5.96 -9.77 14.89
CA VAL A 170 -7.34 -9.29 15.03
C VAL A 170 -7.44 -8.59 16.38
N ILE A 171 -7.82 -7.32 16.37
CA ILE A 171 -7.99 -6.49 17.56
C ILE A 171 -9.48 -6.41 17.89
N SER A 172 -9.83 -6.53 19.17
CA SER A 172 -11.21 -6.38 19.65
C SER A 172 -11.79 -5.00 19.32
N ALA A 173 -13.10 -4.92 19.18
CA ALA A 173 -13.81 -3.68 18.83
C ALA A 173 -13.57 -2.50 19.78
N ASP A 174 -13.21 -2.76 21.04
CA ASP A 174 -12.83 -1.74 22.02
C ASP A 174 -11.36 -1.30 21.94
N GLY A 175 -10.57 -1.89 21.04
CA GLY A 175 -9.16 -1.60 20.83
C GLY A 175 -8.22 -2.10 21.95
N LYS A 176 -8.68 -2.93 22.89
CA LYS A 176 -7.89 -3.28 24.08
C LYS A 176 -7.20 -4.63 24.02
N ARG A 177 -7.66 -5.56 23.19
CA ARG A 177 -7.15 -6.94 23.18
C ARG A 177 -6.82 -7.37 21.76
N LEU A 178 -5.69 -8.06 21.62
CA LEU A 178 -5.39 -8.83 20.43
C LEU A 178 -6.10 -10.19 20.59
N VAL A 179 -7.25 -10.36 19.95
CA VAL A 179 -8.09 -11.56 20.08
C VAL A 179 -7.55 -12.72 19.25
N HIS A 180 -6.76 -12.43 18.21
CA HIS A 180 -6.07 -13.43 17.41
C HIS A 180 -4.73 -12.89 16.91
N LYS A 181 -3.73 -13.78 16.82
CA LYS A 181 -2.42 -13.48 16.23
C LYS A 181 -1.86 -14.75 15.60
N VAL A 182 -1.40 -14.65 14.35
CA VAL A 182 -0.86 -15.79 13.62
C VAL A 182 0.34 -15.40 12.77
N ASP A 183 1.41 -16.21 12.83
CA ASP A 183 2.49 -16.22 11.84
C ASP A 183 2.00 -16.96 10.60
N LEU A 184 1.89 -16.25 9.47
CA LEU A 184 1.39 -16.79 8.21
C LEU A 184 2.41 -17.66 7.47
N GLN A 185 3.62 -17.81 8.01
CA GLN A 185 4.70 -18.64 7.49
C GLN A 185 5.04 -18.42 6.02
N TYR A 186 4.97 -17.17 5.56
CA TYR A 186 5.38 -16.80 4.20
C TYR A 186 6.80 -17.33 3.91
N LYS A 187 6.98 -17.91 2.71
CA LYS A 187 8.25 -18.53 2.30
C LYS A 187 9.30 -17.49 1.93
N ARG A 188 8.85 -16.34 1.43
CA ARG A 188 9.66 -15.19 1.01
C ARG A 188 9.22 -13.94 1.78
N ARG A 189 10.12 -12.95 1.84
CA ARG A 189 9.81 -11.62 2.38
C ARG A 189 9.17 -10.82 1.26
N VAL A 190 7.92 -10.44 1.44
CA VAL A 190 7.17 -9.64 0.47
C VAL A 190 6.80 -8.31 1.10
N LEU A 191 6.76 -7.27 0.28
CA LEU A 191 6.02 -6.07 0.60
C LEU A 191 4.55 -6.33 0.27
N CYS A 192 3.74 -6.56 1.31
CA CYS A 192 2.29 -6.67 1.17
C CYS A 192 1.68 -5.39 1.73
N HIS A 193 1.20 -4.53 0.81
CA HIS A 193 0.69 -3.22 1.15
C HIS A 193 -0.69 -3.30 1.82
N ASP A 194 -1.59 -4.11 1.27
CA ASP A 194 -2.97 -4.22 1.70
C ASP A 194 -3.37 -5.68 1.99
N LEU A 195 -4.49 -5.86 2.68
CA LEU A 195 -5.13 -7.13 3.00
C LEU A 195 -6.65 -6.99 2.85
N GLY A 196 -7.33 -8.05 2.40
CA GLY A 196 -8.78 -8.04 2.29
C GLY A 196 -9.43 -8.77 3.46
N ILE A 197 -10.71 -8.50 3.70
CA ILE A 197 -11.54 -9.30 4.57
C ILE A 197 -12.86 -9.60 3.87
N THR A 198 -13.45 -10.76 4.14
CA THR A 198 -14.87 -11.04 3.92
C THR A 198 -15.56 -11.19 5.28
N GLN A 199 -16.85 -11.55 5.32
CA GLN A 199 -17.52 -11.88 6.57
C GLN A 199 -16.82 -13.01 7.35
N ARG A 200 -16.31 -14.05 6.67
CA ARG A 200 -15.67 -15.21 7.33
C ARG A 200 -14.17 -15.31 7.16
N TYR A 201 -13.58 -14.66 6.17
CA TYR A 201 -12.19 -14.88 5.77
C TYR A 201 -11.33 -13.61 5.83
N ASN A 202 -10.04 -13.84 6.01
CA ASN A 202 -8.97 -12.91 5.65
C ASN A 202 -8.49 -13.28 4.24
N VAL A 203 -8.22 -12.26 3.42
CA VAL A 203 -7.66 -12.38 2.08
C VAL A 203 -6.25 -11.81 2.09
N LEU A 204 -5.28 -12.63 1.72
CA LEU A 204 -3.85 -12.36 1.86
C LEU A 204 -3.19 -12.29 0.48
N LEU A 205 -2.44 -11.23 0.20
CA LEU A 205 -1.71 -11.10 -1.05
C LEU A 205 -0.28 -11.63 -0.90
N ASP A 206 0.19 -12.42 -1.87
CA ASP A 206 1.59 -12.83 -2.01
C ASP A 206 2.05 -12.50 -3.43
N CYS A 207 2.21 -11.20 -3.68
CA CYS A 207 2.70 -10.65 -4.93
C CYS A 207 4.24 -10.71 -5.01
N PRO A 208 4.85 -10.73 -6.20
CA PRO A 208 6.29 -10.87 -6.38
C PRO A 208 7.06 -9.56 -6.15
N LEU A 209 6.67 -8.77 -5.14
CA LEU A 209 7.40 -7.59 -4.67
C LEU A 209 8.23 -7.96 -3.46
N THR A 210 9.49 -8.33 -3.69
CA THR A 210 10.31 -9.00 -2.68
C THR A 210 11.24 -8.07 -1.94
N ILE A 211 11.45 -8.35 -0.65
CA ILE A 211 12.46 -7.69 0.20
C ILE A 211 13.67 -8.62 0.33
N ASP A 212 14.87 -8.15 -0.05
CA ASP A 212 16.10 -8.95 0.05
C ASP A 212 17.33 -8.18 0.56
N VAL A 213 17.68 -8.43 1.83
CA VAL A 213 18.92 -7.98 2.46
C VAL A 213 20.17 -8.48 1.72
N GLY A 214 20.13 -9.69 1.15
CA GLY A 214 21.23 -10.27 0.39
C GLY A 214 21.48 -9.53 -0.93
N ARG A 215 20.40 -9.10 -1.61
CA ARG A 215 20.44 -8.22 -2.78
C ARG A 215 21.04 -6.86 -2.42
N LEU A 216 20.59 -6.26 -1.31
CA LEU A 216 21.18 -5.01 -0.80
C LEU A 216 22.67 -5.14 -0.48
N ALA A 217 23.06 -6.23 0.18
CA ALA A 217 24.46 -6.50 0.51
C ALA A 217 25.37 -6.74 -0.70
N ARG A 218 24.80 -7.02 -1.89
CA ARG A 218 25.52 -7.10 -3.17
C ARG A 218 25.50 -5.79 -3.96
N GLY A 219 24.90 -4.73 -3.42
CA GLY A 219 24.76 -3.43 -4.07
C GLY A 219 23.57 -3.32 -5.02
N GLY A 220 22.61 -4.25 -4.95
CA GLY A 220 21.32 -4.17 -5.65
C GLY A 220 20.24 -3.50 -4.79
N PRO A 221 19.01 -3.33 -5.32
CA PRO A 221 17.92 -2.66 -4.60
C PRO A 221 17.41 -3.53 -3.44
N PHE A 222 16.89 -2.91 -2.37
CA PHE A 222 16.36 -3.66 -1.23
C PHE A 222 14.99 -4.26 -1.50
N ILE A 223 14.12 -3.53 -2.19
CA ILE A 223 12.83 -4.00 -2.72
C ILE A 223 12.98 -4.18 -4.24
N LYS A 224 12.38 -5.23 -4.81
CA LYS A 224 12.37 -5.44 -6.27
C LYS A 224 11.13 -6.21 -6.66
N TYR A 225 10.53 -5.80 -7.77
CA TYR A 225 9.54 -6.60 -8.48
C TYR A 225 10.22 -7.72 -9.27
N GLU A 226 9.91 -8.96 -8.95
CA GLU A 226 10.47 -10.15 -9.60
C GLU A 226 9.44 -10.69 -10.61
N ALA A 227 9.43 -10.13 -11.83
CA ALA A 227 8.39 -10.39 -12.82
C ALA A 227 8.19 -11.87 -13.19
N ASP A 228 9.24 -12.70 -13.06
CA ASP A 228 9.22 -14.13 -13.40
C ASP A 228 8.84 -15.03 -12.20
N GLU A 229 8.54 -14.46 -11.04
CA GLU A 229 8.16 -15.19 -9.83
C GLU A 229 6.64 -15.34 -9.70
N TYR A 230 6.21 -16.33 -8.91
CA TYR A 230 4.80 -16.60 -8.69
C TYR A 230 4.06 -15.46 -7.97
N ALA A 231 2.75 -15.37 -8.20
CA ALA A 231 1.80 -14.65 -7.39
C ALA A 231 0.70 -15.60 -6.91
N ARG A 232 0.15 -15.35 -5.72
CA ARG A 232 -0.96 -16.13 -5.18
C ARG A 232 -1.79 -15.31 -4.21
N ILE A 233 -3.06 -15.66 -4.07
CA ILE A 233 -3.97 -15.09 -3.08
C ILE A 233 -4.32 -16.18 -2.06
N GLY A 234 -4.21 -15.86 -0.78
CA GLY A 234 -4.54 -16.74 0.32
C GLY A 234 -5.91 -16.43 0.91
N VAL A 235 -6.75 -17.44 1.08
CA VAL A 235 -8.02 -17.35 1.81
C VAL A 235 -7.84 -18.10 3.13
N MET A 236 -8.02 -17.39 4.24
CA MET A 236 -7.85 -17.95 5.59
C MET A 236 -9.07 -17.62 6.44
N PRO A 237 -9.70 -18.59 7.14
CA PRO A 237 -10.75 -18.27 8.10
C PRO A 237 -10.32 -17.16 9.07
N ARG A 238 -11.24 -16.28 9.51
CA ARG A 238 -10.94 -15.07 10.30
C ARG A 238 -9.96 -15.34 11.46
N TYR A 239 -10.23 -16.41 12.21
CA TYR A 239 -9.43 -16.85 13.37
C TYR A 239 -8.65 -18.15 13.10
N GLY A 240 -8.43 -18.48 11.82
CA GLY A 240 -7.67 -19.65 11.39
C GLY A 240 -6.18 -19.52 11.66
N ASP A 241 -5.46 -20.62 11.48
CA ASP A 241 -4.00 -20.68 11.54
C ASP A 241 -3.38 -20.84 10.14
N THR A 242 -2.05 -20.85 10.06
CA THR A 242 -1.32 -21.02 8.80
C THR A 242 -1.65 -22.31 8.04
N GLY A 243 -2.11 -23.37 8.72
CA GLY A 243 -2.50 -24.63 8.10
C GLY A 243 -3.90 -24.59 7.47
N SER A 244 -4.71 -23.61 7.88
CA SER A 244 -6.05 -23.37 7.33
C SER A 244 -6.07 -22.44 6.10
N ILE A 245 -4.91 -21.92 5.68
CA ILE A 245 -4.83 -21.04 4.50
C ILE A 245 -4.94 -21.89 3.23
N GLN A 246 -5.93 -21.59 2.41
CA GLN A 246 -6.01 -22.09 1.04
C GLN A 246 -5.34 -21.07 0.11
N TRP A 247 -4.33 -21.52 -0.63
CA TRP A 247 -3.59 -20.67 -1.56
C TRP A 247 -4.04 -20.93 -3.00
N PHE A 248 -4.29 -19.85 -3.72
CA PHE A 248 -4.71 -19.85 -5.11
C PHE A 248 -3.64 -19.17 -5.96
N ASP A 249 -3.05 -19.90 -6.90
CA ASP A 249 -2.08 -19.31 -7.83
C ASP A 249 -2.81 -18.39 -8.81
N VAL A 250 -2.28 -17.19 -9.01
CA VAL A 250 -2.83 -16.15 -9.90
C VAL A 250 -1.76 -15.63 -10.85
N GLU A 251 -2.15 -14.93 -11.90
CA GLU A 251 -1.19 -14.30 -12.81
C GLU A 251 -0.24 -13.31 -12.07
N PRO A 252 1.09 -13.42 -12.25
CA PRO A 252 2.06 -12.48 -11.68
C PRO A 252 1.73 -11.03 -12.00
N SER A 253 1.44 -10.26 -10.96
CA SER A 253 1.03 -8.87 -11.04
C SER A 253 1.15 -8.21 -9.67
N ILE A 254 0.95 -6.89 -9.62
CA ILE A 254 0.86 -6.13 -8.39
C ILE A 254 -0.55 -5.61 -8.18
N THR A 255 -1.05 -5.79 -6.97
CA THR A 255 -2.21 -5.08 -6.43
C THR A 255 -1.77 -4.39 -5.16
N PHE A 256 -1.66 -3.06 -5.20
CA PHE A 256 -1.39 -2.29 -4.00
C PHE A 256 -2.64 -2.14 -3.16
N HIS A 257 -3.76 -1.81 -3.79
CA HIS A 257 -5.00 -1.50 -3.09
C HIS A 257 -6.13 -2.44 -3.50
N ILE A 258 -6.75 -3.05 -2.49
CA ILE A 258 -7.97 -3.83 -2.63
C ILE A 258 -9.15 -2.86 -2.56
N LEU A 259 -10.05 -2.97 -3.53
CA LEU A 259 -11.33 -2.27 -3.50
C LEU A 259 -12.22 -2.91 -2.44
N ASN A 260 -12.56 -4.20 -2.58
CA ASN A 260 -13.31 -4.93 -1.56
C ASN A 260 -13.16 -6.45 -1.77
N CYS A 261 -13.53 -7.24 -0.77
CA CYS A 261 -13.66 -8.69 -0.88
C CYS A 261 -15.00 -9.14 -0.32
N PHE A 262 -15.57 -10.20 -0.88
CA PHE A 262 -16.82 -10.78 -0.39
C PHE A 262 -16.93 -12.24 -0.78
N GLU A 263 -17.96 -12.90 -0.26
CA GLU A 263 -18.24 -14.30 -0.56
C GLU A 263 -19.43 -14.41 -1.51
N ASP A 264 -19.36 -15.34 -2.46
CA ASP A 264 -20.40 -15.64 -3.43
C ASP A 264 -20.54 -17.16 -3.61
N GLY A 265 -21.45 -17.76 -2.84
CA GLY A 265 -21.53 -19.21 -2.71
C GLY A 265 -20.22 -19.79 -2.18
N ASP A 266 -19.59 -20.64 -2.99
CA ASP A 266 -18.33 -21.31 -2.66
C ASP A 266 -17.09 -20.50 -3.07
N GLU A 267 -17.28 -19.32 -3.67
CA GLU A 267 -16.21 -18.45 -4.12
C GLU A 267 -15.92 -17.32 -3.12
N VAL A 268 -14.65 -17.00 -2.93
CA VAL A 268 -14.21 -15.72 -2.39
C VAL A 268 -13.86 -14.81 -3.56
N VAL A 269 -14.54 -13.67 -3.66
CA VAL A 269 -14.33 -12.66 -4.68
C VAL A 269 -13.44 -11.55 -4.13
N VAL A 270 -12.39 -11.23 -4.86
CA VAL A 270 -11.44 -10.15 -4.55
C VAL A 270 -11.49 -9.16 -5.69
N ARG A 271 -11.75 -7.88 -5.40
CA ARG A 271 -11.69 -6.79 -6.37
C ARG A 271 -10.61 -5.80 -5.94
N GLY A 272 -9.74 -5.39 -6.86
CA GLY A 272 -8.64 -4.49 -6.55
C GLY A 272 -7.98 -3.88 -7.78
N CYS A 273 -7.13 -2.88 -7.55
CA CYS A 273 -6.41 -2.17 -8.60
C CYS A 273 -5.12 -2.91 -8.95
N ARG A 274 -5.08 -3.52 -10.13
CA ARG A 274 -4.00 -4.39 -10.63
C ARG A 274 -3.15 -3.68 -11.69
N ALA A 275 -1.84 -3.77 -11.55
CA ALA A 275 -0.85 -3.43 -12.57
C ALA A 275 0.04 -4.64 -12.92
N ARG A 276 0.58 -4.67 -14.14
CA ARG A 276 1.49 -5.75 -14.59
C ARG A 276 2.89 -5.64 -14.00
N GLN A 277 3.26 -4.44 -13.55
CA GLN A 277 4.54 -4.14 -12.94
C GLN A 277 4.36 -3.25 -11.71
N SER A 278 5.28 -3.39 -10.75
CA SER A 278 5.30 -2.54 -9.57
C SER A 278 5.80 -1.14 -9.89
N ILE A 279 5.06 -0.12 -9.47
CA ILE A 279 5.58 1.25 -9.43
C ILE A 279 6.63 1.45 -8.33
N ILE A 280 6.63 0.58 -7.31
CA ILE A 280 7.54 0.59 -6.16
C ILE A 280 8.67 -0.45 -6.37
N PRO A 281 9.94 -0.12 -6.07
CA PRO A 281 10.44 1.15 -5.53
C PRO A 281 10.73 2.20 -6.62
N GLY A 282 10.30 1.95 -7.86
CA GLY A 282 10.62 2.77 -9.02
C GLY A 282 11.68 2.11 -9.92
N PRO A 283 12.32 2.89 -10.80
CA PRO A 283 13.29 2.36 -11.76
C PRO A 283 14.54 1.77 -11.09
N GLU A 284 15.23 0.89 -11.82
CA GLU A 284 16.58 0.47 -11.45
C GLU A 284 17.55 1.66 -11.41
N MET A 285 18.56 1.56 -10.56
CA MET A 285 19.60 2.59 -10.42
C MET A 285 20.25 2.93 -11.77
N GLY A 286 20.26 4.22 -12.12
CA GLY A 286 20.86 4.73 -13.34
C GLY A 286 19.89 4.82 -14.53
N VAL A 287 18.66 4.36 -14.38
CA VAL A 287 17.58 4.61 -15.35
C VAL A 287 16.93 5.95 -15.02
N ASP A 288 16.67 6.77 -16.04
CA ASP A 288 15.96 8.04 -15.87
C ASP A 288 14.52 7.80 -15.42
N LYS A 289 14.07 8.53 -14.39
CA LYS A 289 12.75 8.32 -13.78
C LYS A 289 11.63 8.72 -14.74
N LEU A 290 11.77 9.83 -15.46
CA LEU A 290 10.74 10.31 -16.39
C LEU A 290 10.60 9.35 -17.56
N GLU A 291 11.71 8.94 -18.16
CA GLU A 291 11.72 7.94 -19.24
C GLU A 291 11.11 6.61 -18.80
N TRP A 292 11.42 6.15 -17.57
CA TRP A 292 10.84 4.92 -17.04
C TRP A 292 9.33 5.01 -16.83
N PHE A 293 8.84 6.13 -16.29
CA PHE A 293 7.40 6.37 -16.15
C PHE A 293 6.73 6.39 -17.54
N SER A 294 7.28 7.13 -18.51
CA SER A 294 6.74 7.19 -19.88
C SER A 294 6.59 5.80 -20.50
N ARG A 295 7.67 5.00 -20.49
CA ARG A 295 7.62 3.61 -21.00
C ARG A 295 6.66 2.72 -20.22
N GLY A 296 6.48 2.97 -18.92
CA GLY A 296 5.56 2.24 -18.08
C GLY A 296 4.09 2.48 -18.41
N PHE A 297 3.75 3.64 -18.98
CA PHE A 297 2.38 3.95 -19.41
C PHE A 297 2.14 3.78 -20.91
N GLU A 298 3.19 3.76 -21.73
CA GLU A 298 3.10 3.45 -23.16
C GLU A 298 2.68 1.98 -23.41
N PRO A 299 1.80 1.71 -24.40
CA PRO A 299 1.47 0.34 -24.81
C PRO A 299 2.72 -0.46 -25.18
N VAL A 300 2.85 -1.67 -24.64
CA VAL A 300 4.02 -2.52 -24.92
C VAL A 300 3.70 -3.51 -26.04
N ASP A 301 4.48 -3.47 -27.14
CA ASP A 301 4.52 -4.58 -28.11
C ASP A 301 5.28 -5.77 -27.51
N SER A 302 4.62 -6.60 -26.69
CA SER A 302 5.24 -7.82 -26.16
C SER A 302 4.90 -9.06 -26.99
N THR A 303 5.92 -9.68 -27.58
CA THR A 303 5.87 -11.07 -28.06
C THR A 303 5.82 -12.01 -26.87
N GLY A 304 4.62 -12.45 -26.45
CA GLY A 304 4.49 -13.61 -25.53
C GLY A 304 3.55 -13.50 -24.33
N GLY A 305 2.76 -12.44 -24.19
CA GLY A 305 1.64 -12.36 -23.23
C GLY A 305 0.41 -11.75 -23.89
N GLN A 306 -0.76 -11.80 -23.24
CA GLN A 306 -1.93 -11.04 -23.73
C GLN A 306 -1.56 -9.55 -23.70
N ASN A 307 -1.27 -9.00 -24.88
CA ASN A 307 -1.09 -7.57 -25.08
C ASN A 307 -2.49 -6.96 -25.16
N ASP A 308 -2.91 -6.31 -24.08
CA ASP A 308 -4.19 -5.61 -24.03
C ASP A 308 -4.11 -4.16 -24.51
N GLY A 309 -2.96 -3.75 -25.07
CA GLY A 309 -2.76 -2.41 -25.61
C GLY A 309 -2.44 -1.34 -24.56
N SER A 310 -2.02 -1.71 -23.35
CA SER A 310 -1.61 -0.76 -22.30
C SER A 310 -0.19 -0.97 -21.77
N GLY A 311 0.32 0.04 -21.07
CA GLY A 311 1.63 0.00 -20.42
C GLY A 311 1.68 -0.86 -19.15
N SER A 312 2.88 -1.24 -18.74
CA SER A 312 3.08 -2.14 -17.59
C SER A 312 2.70 -1.56 -16.23
N LEU A 313 2.73 -0.22 -16.08
CA LEU A 313 2.28 0.53 -14.89
C LEU A 313 0.80 0.91 -14.97
N PHE A 314 0.13 0.64 -16.10
CA PHE A 314 -1.29 0.91 -16.26
C PHE A 314 -2.08 0.05 -15.28
N THR A 315 -2.85 0.71 -14.41
CA THR A 315 -3.57 0.08 -13.31
C THR A 315 -5.06 0.04 -13.59
N ARG A 316 -5.73 -1.07 -13.26
CA ARG A 316 -7.15 -1.29 -13.57
C ARG A 316 -7.87 -1.99 -12.45
N CYS A 317 -9.18 -1.77 -12.34
CA CYS A 317 -9.98 -2.59 -11.45
C CYS A 317 -10.09 -4.02 -12.03
N TYR A 318 -9.70 -4.99 -11.22
CA TYR A 318 -9.58 -6.40 -11.60
C TYR A 318 -10.31 -7.26 -10.57
N GLU A 319 -10.85 -8.40 -11.01
CA GLU A 319 -11.58 -9.34 -10.16
C GLU A 319 -10.92 -10.73 -10.20
N TRP A 320 -10.67 -11.28 -9.02
CA TRP A 320 -10.32 -12.69 -8.81
C TRP A 320 -11.48 -13.39 -8.12
N ARG A 321 -11.94 -14.52 -8.66
CA ARG A 321 -12.91 -15.40 -8.03
C ARG A 321 -12.23 -16.71 -7.70
N LEU A 322 -12.17 -17.00 -6.40
CA LEU A 322 -11.39 -18.09 -5.82
C LEU A 322 -12.36 -19.15 -5.28
N ASN A 323 -12.53 -20.25 -6.00
CA ASN A 323 -13.47 -21.30 -5.59
C ASN A 323 -12.84 -22.16 -4.48
N THR A 324 -13.39 -22.06 -3.28
CA THR A 324 -12.85 -22.70 -2.08
C THR A 324 -13.07 -24.21 -2.01
N GLU A 325 -14.02 -24.76 -2.79
CA GLU A 325 -14.24 -26.20 -2.89
C GLU A 325 -13.35 -26.86 -3.96
N THR A 326 -13.24 -26.25 -5.14
CA THR A 326 -12.55 -26.84 -6.30
C THR A 326 -11.09 -26.40 -6.44
N GLY A 327 -10.72 -25.26 -5.86
CA GLY A 327 -9.41 -24.61 -6.09
C GLY A 327 -9.33 -23.84 -7.41
N GLU A 328 -10.42 -23.73 -8.18
CA GLU A 328 -10.47 -22.98 -9.44
C GLU A 328 -10.27 -21.47 -9.17
N VAL A 329 -9.53 -20.81 -10.07
CA VAL A 329 -9.32 -19.37 -10.10
C VAL A 329 -9.86 -18.82 -11.41
N LYS A 330 -10.70 -17.79 -11.32
CA LYS A 330 -11.12 -16.97 -12.47
C LYS A 330 -10.65 -15.54 -12.29
N GLU A 331 -10.10 -14.99 -13.36
CA GLU A 331 -9.49 -13.66 -13.39
C GLU A 331 -10.13 -12.83 -14.50
N ARG A 332 -10.52 -11.60 -14.22
CA ARG A 332 -11.02 -10.68 -15.25
C ARG A 332 -10.72 -9.22 -14.97
N ASN A 333 -10.42 -8.49 -16.06
CA ASN A 333 -10.41 -7.03 -16.06
C ASN A 333 -11.86 -6.51 -16.03
N LEU A 334 -12.16 -5.54 -15.17
CA LEU A 334 -13.50 -4.96 -15.08
C LEU A 334 -13.65 -3.68 -15.91
N THR A 335 -12.60 -2.86 -16.04
CA THR A 335 -12.74 -1.45 -16.49
C THR A 335 -12.13 -1.16 -17.87
N GLY A 336 -11.70 -2.19 -18.60
CA GLY A 336 -11.13 -2.01 -19.94
C GLY A 336 -9.79 -1.25 -19.92
N THR A 337 -9.52 -0.47 -20.97
CA THR A 337 -8.21 0.17 -21.21
C THR A 337 -8.30 1.68 -21.41
N ASP A 338 -9.48 2.28 -21.22
CA ASP A 338 -9.72 3.68 -21.54
C ASP A 338 -8.95 4.63 -20.62
N PHE A 339 -8.98 4.33 -19.32
CA PHE A 339 -8.29 5.11 -18.29
C PHE A 339 -7.59 4.19 -17.30
N SER A 340 -6.36 4.57 -16.91
CA SER A 340 -5.68 3.96 -15.77
C SER A 340 -6.28 4.51 -14.49
N MET A 341 -6.34 3.70 -13.43
CA MET A 341 -6.96 4.10 -12.17
C MET A 341 -6.39 3.33 -10.97
N ASP A 342 -6.35 3.98 -9.82
CA ASP A 342 -5.92 3.39 -8.56
C ASP A 342 -6.60 4.12 -7.38
N MET A 343 -6.13 3.89 -6.16
CA MET A 343 -6.67 4.45 -4.92
C MET A 343 -8.19 4.19 -4.81
N PRO A 344 -8.61 2.90 -4.83
CA PRO A 344 -10.00 2.54 -4.74
C PRO A 344 -10.59 2.95 -3.39
N MET A 345 -11.88 3.30 -3.40
CA MET A 345 -12.69 3.63 -2.24
C MET A 345 -14.13 3.18 -2.52
N PHE A 346 -14.91 2.98 -1.46
CA PHE A 346 -16.31 2.55 -1.54
C PHE A 346 -17.01 2.92 -0.23
N ASN A 347 -18.31 2.62 -0.14
CA ASN A 347 -19.02 2.73 1.13
C ASN A 347 -18.54 1.66 2.11
N GLU A 348 -17.71 2.03 3.09
CA GLU A 348 -17.06 1.11 4.03
C GLU A 348 -18.04 0.33 4.93
N GLU A 349 -19.33 0.70 4.98
CA GLU A 349 -20.37 -0.14 5.60
C GLU A 349 -20.50 -1.52 4.93
N PHE A 350 -20.04 -1.64 3.68
CA PHE A 350 -20.02 -2.87 2.91
C PHE A 350 -18.67 -3.61 2.97
N THR A 351 -17.75 -3.21 3.84
CA THR A 351 -16.44 -3.88 3.96
C THR A 351 -16.63 -5.36 4.27
N GLY A 352 -16.10 -6.22 3.40
CA GLY A 352 -16.25 -7.67 3.54
C GLY A 352 -17.59 -8.26 3.07
N SER A 353 -18.47 -7.43 2.55
CA SER A 353 -19.77 -7.80 1.96
C SER A 353 -19.84 -7.35 0.50
N ARG A 354 -20.75 -7.95 -0.28
CA ARG A 354 -20.93 -7.55 -1.68
C ARG A 354 -21.38 -6.10 -1.76
N ASN A 355 -20.73 -5.34 -2.64
CA ASN A 355 -21.03 -3.95 -2.92
C ASN A 355 -21.28 -3.76 -4.44
N SER A 356 -22.24 -2.90 -4.78
CA SER A 356 -22.65 -2.58 -6.15
C SER A 356 -21.86 -1.42 -6.73
N TYR A 357 -21.29 -0.54 -5.90
CA TYR A 357 -20.57 0.66 -6.32
C TYR A 357 -19.16 0.71 -5.73
N GLY A 358 -18.21 1.13 -6.56
CA GLY A 358 -16.87 1.48 -6.13
C GLY A 358 -16.44 2.78 -6.79
N TYR A 359 -15.36 3.39 -6.29
CA TYR A 359 -14.79 4.59 -6.87
C TYR A 359 -13.27 4.50 -6.89
N THR A 360 -12.64 5.19 -7.84
CA THR A 360 -11.19 5.25 -7.97
C THR A 360 -10.75 6.66 -8.33
N GLN A 361 -9.47 6.95 -8.14
CA GLN A 361 -8.83 8.11 -8.73
C GLN A 361 -8.30 7.73 -10.11
N VAL A 362 -8.61 8.53 -11.13
CA VAL A 362 -8.17 8.32 -12.51
C VAL A 362 -6.74 8.83 -12.66
N VAL A 363 -5.83 7.94 -13.03
CA VAL A 363 -4.43 8.26 -13.29
C VAL A 363 -4.35 9.02 -14.62
N ASP A 364 -3.81 10.24 -14.57
CA ASP A 364 -3.39 10.96 -15.75
C ASP A 364 -2.00 10.46 -16.16
N SER A 365 -1.96 9.50 -17.08
CA SER A 365 -0.73 8.85 -17.54
C SER A 365 0.28 9.84 -18.13
N ALA A 366 -0.19 10.88 -18.83
CA ALA A 366 0.68 11.86 -19.47
C ALA A 366 1.32 12.78 -18.43
N ALA A 367 0.53 13.33 -17.52
CA ALA A 367 1.04 14.12 -16.41
C ALA A 367 1.93 13.28 -15.48
N SER A 368 1.57 12.01 -15.26
CA SER A 368 2.37 11.10 -14.44
C SER A 368 3.75 10.83 -15.05
N SER A 369 3.79 10.67 -16.37
CA SER A 369 5.03 10.52 -17.14
C SER A 369 5.89 11.76 -17.10
N ALA A 370 5.29 12.94 -17.29
CA ALA A 370 6.00 14.22 -17.24
C ALA A 370 6.54 14.58 -15.85
N ALA A 371 5.84 14.15 -14.78
CA ALA A 371 6.23 14.44 -13.41
C ALA A 371 7.10 13.36 -12.76
N GLY A 372 7.15 12.14 -13.34
CA GLY A 372 7.81 10.98 -12.73
C GLY A 372 7.15 10.57 -11.41
N MET A 373 5.84 10.77 -11.29
CA MET A 373 5.03 10.39 -10.13
C MET A 373 3.57 10.23 -10.55
N LEU A 374 2.79 9.42 -9.83
CA LEU A 374 1.36 9.34 -10.11
C LEU A 374 0.69 10.71 -9.92
N LYS A 375 -0.09 11.09 -10.93
CA LYS A 375 -0.95 12.26 -10.99
C LYS A 375 -2.36 11.78 -11.26
N PHE A 376 -3.33 12.27 -10.50
CA PHE A 376 -4.72 11.82 -10.63
C PHE A 376 -5.59 12.94 -11.19
N GLY A 377 -5.93 12.87 -12.48
CA GLY A 377 -6.64 13.92 -13.22
C GLY A 377 -8.17 13.81 -13.18
N GLY A 378 -8.72 12.90 -12.39
CA GLY A 378 -10.17 12.72 -12.28
C GLY A 378 -10.56 11.66 -11.26
N LEU A 379 -11.86 11.37 -11.21
CA LEU A 379 -12.45 10.30 -10.42
C LEU A 379 -13.26 9.39 -11.33
N ALA A 380 -13.37 8.10 -10.99
CA ALA A 380 -14.25 7.16 -11.67
C ALA A 380 -15.22 6.51 -10.67
N LYS A 381 -16.45 6.30 -11.09
CA LYS A 381 -17.47 5.50 -10.40
C LYS A 381 -17.66 4.20 -11.16
N LEU A 382 -17.50 3.09 -10.46
CA LEU A 382 -17.57 1.73 -10.94
C LEU A 382 -18.94 1.15 -10.58
N TYR A 383 -19.72 0.75 -11.59
CA TYR A 383 -21.00 0.07 -11.40
C TYR A 383 -20.76 -1.44 -11.46
N LEU A 384 -20.36 -2.05 -10.35
CA LEU A 384 -19.70 -3.37 -10.30
C LEU A 384 -20.59 -4.54 -10.74
N GLU A 385 -21.91 -4.35 -10.75
CA GLU A 385 -22.91 -5.35 -11.15
C GLU A 385 -23.62 -4.96 -12.46
N GLU A 386 -23.30 -3.81 -13.05
CA GLU A 386 -23.88 -3.36 -14.31
C GLU A 386 -22.87 -3.55 -15.45
N PRO A 387 -23.18 -4.36 -16.47
CA PRO A 387 -22.31 -4.51 -17.63
C PRO A 387 -22.29 -3.23 -18.46
N ASP A 388 -21.14 -2.93 -19.08
CA ASP A 388 -21.04 -1.84 -20.04
C ASP A 388 -21.81 -2.20 -21.33
N THR A 389 -22.51 -1.22 -21.88
CA THR A 389 -23.33 -1.43 -23.09
C THR A 389 -22.52 -1.42 -24.40
N ILE A 390 -21.28 -0.93 -24.36
CA ILE A 390 -20.41 -0.73 -25.52
C ILE A 390 -19.25 -1.74 -25.48
N SER A 391 -18.59 -1.87 -24.33
CA SER A 391 -17.42 -2.71 -24.11
C SER A 391 -17.80 -4.05 -23.51
N GLU A 392 -17.96 -5.06 -24.38
CA GLU A 392 -18.34 -6.41 -23.97
C GLU A 392 -17.40 -6.97 -22.89
N GLY A 393 -17.99 -7.50 -21.83
CA GLY A 393 -17.27 -8.10 -20.69
C GLY A 393 -16.75 -7.10 -19.65
N MET A 394 -16.90 -5.79 -19.89
CA MET A 394 -16.56 -4.74 -18.93
C MET A 394 -17.78 -4.31 -18.11
N ILE A 395 -17.54 -3.66 -16.99
CA ILE A 395 -18.58 -3.00 -16.19
C ILE A 395 -18.80 -1.57 -16.68
N LYS A 396 -19.98 -1.01 -16.43
CA LYS A 396 -20.24 0.40 -16.64
C LYS A 396 -19.34 1.24 -15.73
N VAL A 397 -18.72 2.27 -16.30
CA VAL A 397 -17.90 3.25 -15.57
C VAL A 397 -18.35 4.67 -15.93
N GLU A 398 -18.56 5.51 -14.92
CA GLU A 398 -18.77 6.94 -15.11
C GLU A 398 -17.55 7.71 -14.62
N TYR A 399 -17.17 8.75 -15.36
CA TYR A 399 -15.99 9.54 -15.07
C TYR A 399 -16.36 10.98 -14.69
N HIS A 400 -15.59 11.54 -13.77
CA HIS A 400 -15.56 12.95 -13.41
C HIS A 400 -14.13 13.45 -13.65
N MET A 401 -13.86 13.92 -14.87
CA MET A 401 -12.53 14.41 -15.25
C MET A 401 -12.34 15.87 -14.84
N PHE A 402 -11.18 16.18 -14.29
CA PHE A 402 -10.83 17.56 -13.94
C PHE A 402 -10.29 18.33 -15.14
N PRO A 403 -10.27 19.68 -15.08
CA PRO A 403 -9.58 20.48 -16.07
C PRO A 403 -8.09 20.17 -16.16
N GLU A 404 -7.45 20.60 -17.24
CA GLU A 404 -6.01 20.44 -17.45
C GLU A 404 -5.19 21.01 -16.27
N ASN A 405 -4.11 20.32 -15.88
CA ASN A 405 -3.23 20.67 -14.75
C ASN A 405 -3.91 20.68 -13.37
N VAL A 406 -5.09 20.05 -13.26
CA VAL A 406 -5.81 19.91 -12.00
C VAL A 406 -5.75 18.45 -11.56
N PHE A 407 -5.16 18.20 -10.39
CA PHE A 407 -4.94 16.84 -9.89
C PHE A 407 -5.44 16.70 -8.46
N CYS A 408 -5.92 15.49 -8.13
CA CYS A 408 -6.42 15.19 -6.80
C CYS A 408 -5.51 14.25 -6.00
N SER A 409 -5.80 14.17 -4.69
CA SER A 409 -5.25 13.15 -3.78
C SER A 409 -6.18 12.98 -2.57
N GLY A 410 -6.00 11.89 -1.81
CA GLY A 410 -6.73 11.66 -0.57
C GLY A 410 -8.25 11.64 -0.73
N ALA A 411 -8.75 11.11 -1.86
CA ALA A 411 -10.19 10.97 -2.08
C ALA A 411 -10.81 9.94 -1.11
N ALA A 412 -12.03 10.21 -0.65
CA ALA A 412 -12.78 9.31 0.22
C ALA A 412 -14.29 9.39 -0.08
N PHE A 413 -15.01 8.28 0.14
CA PHE A 413 -16.46 8.27 0.13
C PHE A 413 -17.02 8.78 1.46
N VAL A 414 -18.07 9.59 1.37
CA VAL A 414 -18.78 10.18 2.52
C VAL A 414 -20.24 9.75 2.45
N PRO A 415 -20.68 8.80 3.30
CA PRO A 415 -22.07 8.37 3.30
C PRO A 415 -22.98 9.51 3.76
N LYS A 416 -24.11 9.66 3.08
CA LYS A 416 -25.18 10.57 3.50
C LYS A 416 -25.84 10.01 4.75
N ARG A 417 -25.96 10.84 5.78
CA ARG A 417 -26.64 10.44 7.02
C ARG A 417 -28.11 10.08 6.73
N GLY A 418 -28.47 8.84 7.04
CA GLY A 418 -29.81 8.32 6.73
C GLY A 418 -30.05 8.04 5.25
N GLY A 419 -28.99 7.91 4.45
CA GLY A 419 -29.06 7.33 3.11
C GLY A 419 -29.62 5.91 3.16
N VAL A 420 -30.26 5.51 2.06
CA VAL A 420 -30.90 4.21 1.89
C VAL A 420 -30.14 3.39 0.84
N GLU A 421 -29.70 4.04 -0.24
CA GLU A 421 -28.93 3.40 -1.30
C GLU A 421 -27.43 3.38 -0.96
N GLU A 422 -26.71 2.39 -1.47
CA GLU A 422 -25.29 2.21 -1.20
C GLU A 422 -24.44 3.44 -1.60
N ASP A 423 -24.81 4.10 -2.71
CA ASP A 423 -24.15 5.30 -3.23
C ASP A 423 -24.80 6.62 -2.79
N ASP A 424 -25.70 6.59 -1.80
CA ASP A 424 -26.24 7.81 -1.19
C ASP A 424 -25.12 8.54 -0.42
N GLY A 425 -24.44 9.46 -1.10
CA GLY A 425 -23.29 10.13 -0.51
C GLY A 425 -22.52 11.00 -1.50
N TRP A 426 -21.28 11.27 -1.14
CA TRP A 426 -20.39 12.13 -1.92
C TRP A 426 -18.98 11.55 -1.96
N ILE A 427 -18.23 11.89 -3.00
CA ILE A 427 -16.77 11.78 -2.98
C ILE A 427 -16.20 13.14 -2.61
N ILE A 428 -15.36 13.16 -1.56
CA ILE A 428 -14.59 14.34 -1.17
C ILE A 428 -13.12 14.13 -1.56
N SER A 429 -12.47 15.16 -2.08
CA SER A 429 -11.05 15.07 -2.41
C SER A 429 -10.34 16.43 -2.35
N PHE A 430 -9.05 16.42 -2.00
CA PHE A 430 -8.18 17.57 -2.16
C PHE A 430 -7.77 17.68 -3.63
N VAL A 431 -7.91 18.87 -4.19
CA VAL A 431 -7.63 19.16 -5.59
C VAL A 431 -6.64 20.31 -5.67
N HIS A 432 -5.62 20.18 -6.51
CA HIS A 432 -4.60 21.21 -6.72
C HIS A 432 -4.49 21.53 -8.21
N ASN A 433 -4.65 22.80 -8.53
CA ASN A 433 -4.41 23.33 -9.86
C ASN A 433 -2.96 23.83 -9.93
N GLU A 434 -2.10 23.10 -10.62
CA GLU A 434 -0.66 23.42 -10.72
C GLU A 434 -0.36 24.63 -11.60
N ALA A 435 -1.29 25.02 -12.48
CA ALA A 435 -1.14 26.22 -13.31
C ALA A 435 -1.38 27.52 -12.53
N THR A 436 -2.23 27.49 -11.50
CA THR A 436 -2.62 28.65 -10.69
C THR A 436 -2.10 28.60 -9.26
N ASP A 437 -1.52 27.47 -8.85
CA ASP A 437 -1.09 27.16 -7.48
C ASP A 437 -2.22 27.24 -6.43
N ILE A 438 -3.47 27.01 -6.87
CA ILE A 438 -4.65 27.02 -5.98
C ILE A 438 -4.97 25.59 -5.55
N SER A 439 -5.14 25.37 -4.24
CA SER A 439 -5.71 24.14 -3.68
C SER A 439 -7.18 24.35 -3.29
N GLN A 440 -8.00 23.34 -3.55
CA GLN A 440 -9.42 23.31 -3.24
C GLN A 440 -9.82 21.96 -2.65
N VAL A 441 -11.00 21.89 -2.06
CA VAL A 441 -11.71 20.64 -1.78
C VAL A 441 -12.88 20.54 -2.74
N TYR A 442 -12.96 19.43 -3.46
CA TYR A 442 -14.11 19.11 -4.31
C TYR A 442 -15.01 18.13 -3.58
N ILE A 443 -16.32 18.35 -3.68
CA ILE A 443 -17.35 17.42 -3.24
C ILE A 443 -18.20 17.07 -4.47
N VAL A 444 -18.15 15.82 -4.89
CA VAL A 444 -18.89 15.29 -6.04
C VAL A 444 -20.03 14.42 -5.53
N ASP A 445 -21.24 14.65 -6.03
CA ASP A 445 -22.40 13.83 -5.72
C ASP A 445 -22.25 12.44 -6.37
N ALA A 446 -22.35 11.39 -5.57
CA ALA A 446 -22.14 10.03 -6.05
C ALA A 446 -23.23 9.55 -7.03
N GLN A 447 -24.45 10.09 -6.97
CA GLN A 447 -25.55 9.75 -7.88
C GLN A 447 -25.58 10.64 -9.12
N SER A 448 -25.01 11.84 -9.05
CA SER A 448 -24.85 12.76 -10.19
C SER A 448 -23.38 12.88 -10.61
N PHE A 449 -22.68 11.75 -10.73
CA PHE A 449 -21.21 11.68 -10.70
C PHE A 449 -20.50 12.50 -11.79
N SER A 450 -20.99 12.47 -13.04
CA SER A 450 -20.41 13.23 -14.14
C SER A 450 -20.79 14.72 -14.17
N SER A 451 -21.63 15.18 -13.23
CA SER A 451 -21.98 16.61 -13.11
C SER A 451 -20.86 17.40 -12.44
N GLU A 452 -20.92 18.72 -12.51
CA GLU A 452 -20.01 19.59 -11.75
C GLU A 452 -20.04 19.28 -10.24
N PRO A 453 -18.90 19.41 -9.52
CA PRO A 453 -18.88 19.27 -8.08
C PRO A 453 -19.94 20.16 -7.41
N VAL A 454 -20.70 19.59 -6.48
CA VAL A 454 -21.71 20.34 -5.70
C VAL A 454 -21.07 21.39 -4.80
N VAL A 455 -19.79 21.20 -4.44
CA VAL A 455 -18.98 22.19 -3.73
C VAL A 455 -17.56 22.20 -4.31
N LYS A 456 -17.02 23.40 -4.54
CA LYS A 456 -15.60 23.68 -4.73
C LYS A 456 -15.16 24.70 -3.68
N MET A 457 -14.44 24.26 -2.65
CA MET A 457 -14.01 25.11 -1.54
C MET A 457 -12.53 25.44 -1.67
N SER A 458 -12.18 26.70 -1.91
CA SER A 458 -10.77 27.12 -1.96
C SER A 458 -10.12 27.10 -0.59
N LEU A 459 -8.90 26.58 -0.52
CA LEU A 459 -8.10 26.51 0.70
C LEU A 459 -7.14 27.71 0.78
N PRO A 460 -6.82 28.19 2.00
CA PRO A 460 -5.93 29.34 2.19
C PRO A 460 -4.46 29.03 1.91
N GLY A 461 -4.12 27.77 1.62
CA GLY A 461 -2.76 27.34 1.33
C GLY A 461 -2.74 26.00 0.59
N ARG A 462 -1.58 25.69 0.02
CA ARG A 462 -1.35 24.46 -0.73
C ARG A 462 -1.45 23.23 0.17
N VAL A 463 -2.24 22.25 -0.24
CA VAL A 463 -2.20 20.88 0.31
C VAL A 463 -1.29 20.05 -0.59
N PRO A 464 -0.15 19.52 -0.09
CA PRO A 464 0.69 18.62 -0.86
C PRO A 464 -0.05 17.36 -1.27
N TYR A 465 0.36 16.75 -2.39
CA TYR A 465 -0.14 15.42 -2.76
C TYR A 465 0.14 14.44 -1.62
N GLY A 466 -0.93 13.87 -1.08
CA GLY A 466 -0.89 12.83 -0.07
C GLY A 466 -1.12 11.44 -0.64
N PHE A 467 -1.25 10.47 0.27
CA PHE A 467 -1.62 9.09 -0.03
C PHE A 467 -3.12 8.89 0.22
N HIS A 468 -3.48 8.18 1.29
CA HIS A 468 -4.86 7.86 1.63
C HIS A 468 -5.55 9.02 2.36
N GLY A 469 -6.80 9.26 1.99
CA GLY A 469 -7.74 10.08 2.76
C GLY A 469 -8.79 9.17 3.37
N SER A 470 -9.38 9.60 4.48
CA SER A 470 -10.46 8.87 5.14
C SER A 470 -11.48 9.85 5.67
N TYR A 471 -12.74 9.47 5.59
CA TYR A 471 -13.83 10.17 6.25
C TYR A 471 -14.19 9.43 7.53
N MET A 472 -14.20 10.15 8.65
CA MET A 472 -14.54 9.56 9.95
C MET A 472 -15.58 10.45 10.64
N PRO A 473 -16.78 9.94 10.93
CA PRO A 473 -17.78 10.72 11.64
C PRO A 473 -17.30 10.99 13.07
N LEU A 474 -17.23 12.26 13.44
CA LEU A 474 -16.95 12.64 14.83
C LEU A 474 -18.21 12.42 15.67
N PRO A 475 -18.12 11.73 16.83
CA PRO A 475 -19.21 11.69 17.79
C PRO A 475 -19.36 13.09 18.39
N LEU A 476 -20.18 13.94 17.78
CA LEU A 476 -20.56 15.20 18.40
C LEU A 476 -21.35 14.89 19.68
N PRO A 477 -21.02 15.51 20.82
CA PRO A 477 -21.83 15.38 22.02
C PRO A 477 -23.27 15.74 21.69
N SER A 478 -24.22 14.93 22.15
CA SER A 478 -25.67 15.04 21.91
C SER A 478 -26.28 16.38 22.34
N SER A 479 -25.49 17.27 22.96
CA SER A 479 -25.88 18.58 23.48
C SER A 479 -25.72 19.73 22.48
N ARG A 480 -25.38 19.48 21.21
CA ARG A 480 -25.31 20.51 20.15
C ARG A 480 -26.14 20.18 18.89
N LEU A 481 -27.28 19.51 19.06
CA LEU A 481 -28.32 19.39 18.02
C LEU A 481 -29.60 20.09 18.48
#